data_AF-H0ETG6-F1
#
_entry.id   AF-H0ETG6-F1
#
_cell.length_a   1.000
_cell.length_b   1.000
_cell.length_c   1.000
_cell.angle_alpha   90.00
_cell.angle_beta   90.00
_cell.angle_gamma   90.00
#
_symmetry.space_group_name_H-M   'P 1'
#
loop_
_entity.id
_entity.type
_entity.pdbx_description
1 polymer ?
#
loop_
_entity_poly.entity_id
_entity_poly.type
_entity_poly.pdbx_seq_one_letter_code
_entity_poly.pdbx_strand_id
1 'polypeptide(L)'
;MGVAAKEIAEETGIKLKASELKNLTEMALAGVDGKDHNEKMQAAMYPSPGGSDEFIAIFLWEKILDRQEIENLRGKLTGLRTQGEKITVRILDYELLWRVGARDAKTLAAWSLYEALKRARHEELIDYQSW
;
A
#
# COMPACT_ATOMS: atom_id res chain seq x y z
N MET A 1 9.50 12.76 -5.22
CA MET A 1 8.53 12.23 -4.24
C MET A 1 7.33 11.75 -5.04
N GLY A 2 6.94 10.48 -4.88
CA GLY A 2 5.82 9.91 -5.63
C GLY A 2 4.47 10.48 -5.18
N VAL A 3 3.46 10.32 -6.04
CA VAL A 3 2.07 10.74 -5.77
C VAL A 3 1.58 10.22 -4.42
N ALA A 4 1.86 8.96 -4.09
CA ALA A 4 1.47 8.33 -2.83
C ALA A 4 1.98 9.05 -1.57
N ALA A 5 3.24 9.50 -1.56
CA ALA A 5 3.79 10.20 -0.39
C ALA A 5 3.15 11.58 -0.18
N LYS A 6 2.74 12.24 -1.27
CA LYS A 6 2.03 13.52 -1.23
C LYS A 6 0.58 13.32 -0.75
N GLU A 7 -0.13 12.35 -1.33
CA GLU A 7 -1.52 12.03 -0.95
C GLU A 7 -1.62 11.64 0.52
N ILE A 8 -0.73 10.76 1.01
CA ILE A 8 -0.73 10.37 2.43
C ILE A 8 -0.48 11.57 3.35
N ALA A 9 0.41 12.50 2.97
CA ALA A 9 0.63 13.71 3.76
C ALA A 9 -0.61 14.62 3.80
N GLU A 10 -1.30 14.79 2.67
CA GLU A 10 -2.54 15.57 2.56
C GLU A 10 -3.71 14.91 3.30
N GLU A 11 -3.80 13.58 3.27
CA GLU A 11 -4.89 12.78 3.82
C GLU A 11 -4.65 12.25 5.24
N THR A 12 -3.47 12.38 5.84
CA THR A 12 -3.27 11.84 7.21
C THR A 12 -2.42 12.76 8.07
N GLY A 13 -1.71 13.72 7.45
CA GLY A 13 -0.66 14.52 8.07
C GLY A 13 0.65 13.75 8.26
N ILE A 14 0.74 12.49 7.83
CA ILE A 14 1.95 11.68 7.92
C ILE A 14 2.91 12.11 6.81
N LYS A 15 4.08 12.63 7.21
CA LYS A 15 5.15 12.97 6.27
C LYS A 15 6.03 11.76 6.03
N LEU A 16 5.94 11.19 4.84
CA LEU A 16 6.72 10.04 4.42
C LEU A 16 7.99 10.47 3.67
N LYS A 17 9.12 9.85 4.01
CA LYS A 17 10.29 9.90 3.13
C LYS A 17 10.18 8.78 2.10
N ALA A 18 10.55 9.06 0.85
CA ALA A 18 10.53 8.03 -0.20
C ALA A 18 11.38 6.80 0.16
N SER A 19 12.45 6.97 0.93
CA SER A 19 13.30 5.89 1.45
C SER A 19 12.64 5.00 2.49
N GLU A 20 11.48 5.38 3.03
CA GLU A 20 10.70 4.58 3.99
C GLU A 20 9.64 3.71 3.29
N LEU A 21 9.50 3.83 1.96
CA LEU A 21 8.52 3.08 1.18
C LEU A 21 9.19 1.88 0.50
N LYS A 22 8.62 0.70 0.70
CA LYS A 22 9.00 -0.53 -0.01
C LYS A 22 8.03 -0.77 -1.15
N ASN A 23 8.51 -0.91 -2.37
CA ASN A 23 7.67 -1.13 -3.55
C ASN A 23 7.31 -2.62 -3.69
N LEU A 24 6.14 -3.02 -3.18
CA LEU A 24 5.74 -4.43 -3.19
C LEU A 24 5.52 -4.97 -4.59
N THR A 25 5.09 -4.14 -5.56
CA THR A 25 4.90 -4.60 -6.94
C THR A 25 6.23 -4.86 -7.63
N GLU A 26 7.24 -4.00 -7.45
CA GLU A 26 8.60 -4.26 -7.94
C GLU A 26 9.22 -5.51 -7.30
N MET A 27 9.09 -5.66 -5.98
CA MET A 27 9.60 -6.83 -5.25
C MET A 27 8.96 -8.14 -5.76
N ALA A 28 7.65 -8.14 -6.04
CA ALA A 28 6.96 -9.32 -6.54
C ALA A 28 7.30 -9.66 -7.99
N LEU A 29 7.68 -8.68 -8.80
CA LEU A 29 8.06 -8.86 -10.21
C LEU A 29 9.56 -9.09 -10.40
N ALA A 30 10.36 -8.90 -9.35
CA ALA A 30 11.80 -9.15 -9.36
C ALA A 30 12.08 -10.59 -9.81
N GLY A 31 12.77 -10.72 -10.96
CA GLY A 31 13.11 -12.02 -11.55
C GLY A 31 12.01 -12.68 -12.39
N VAL A 32 10.85 -12.04 -12.53
CA VAL A 32 9.73 -12.50 -13.38
C VAL A 32 9.67 -11.72 -14.70
N ASP A 33 10.11 -10.46 -14.71
CA ASP A 33 10.11 -9.62 -15.90
C ASP A 33 11.14 -10.09 -16.94
N GLY A 34 10.65 -10.62 -18.08
CA GLY A 34 11.42 -10.73 -19.32
C GLY A 34 11.52 -12.09 -20.00
N LYS A 35 10.64 -13.07 -19.75
CA LYS A 35 10.69 -14.32 -20.53
C LYS A 35 9.84 -14.37 -21.79
N ASP A 36 8.75 -13.60 -21.93
CA ASP A 36 7.85 -13.84 -23.09
C ASP A 36 7.07 -12.64 -23.69
N HIS A 37 7.20 -11.40 -23.20
CA HIS A 37 6.31 -10.32 -23.66
C HIS A 37 7.05 -9.10 -24.22
N ASN A 38 6.79 -8.79 -25.49
CA ASN A 38 7.30 -7.67 -26.28
C ASN A 38 6.71 -6.31 -25.84
N GLU A 39 6.04 -6.25 -24.69
CA GLU A 39 5.28 -5.09 -24.22
C GLU A 39 5.90 -4.52 -22.95
N LYS A 40 6.20 -3.21 -22.95
CA LYS A 40 6.74 -2.50 -21.79
C LYS A 40 5.62 -2.26 -20.76
N MET A 41 5.35 -3.24 -19.92
CA MET A 41 4.42 -3.10 -18.80
C MET A 41 5.08 -2.38 -17.62
N GLN A 42 4.28 -1.65 -16.83
CA GLN A 42 4.74 -1.04 -15.58
C GLN A 42 4.79 -2.10 -14.49
N ALA A 43 5.73 -1.96 -13.55
CA ALA A 43 5.82 -2.80 -12.36
C ALA A 43 4.71 -2.45 -11.35
N ALA A 44 3.47 -2.79 -11.69
CA ALA A 44 2.27 -2.34 -11.02
C ALA A 44 1.11 -3.33 -11.16
N MET A 45 0.10 -3.20 -10.29
CA MET A 45 -1.15 -3.93 -10.41
C MET A 45 -2.07 -3.21 -11.42
N TYR A 46 -2.60 -3.97 -12.37
CA TYR A 46 -3.63 -3.51 -13.31
C TYR A 46 -5.01 -3.97 -12.80
N PRO A 47 -5.94 -3.06 -12.44
CA PRO A 47 -7.22 -3.45 -11.85
C PRO A 47 -8.18 -4.07 -12.87
N SER A 48 -8.03 -3.71 -14.16
CA SER A 48 -8.84 -4.24 -15.26
C SER A 48 -8.03 -4.22 -16.57
N PRO A 49 -7.08 -5.15 -16.76
CA PRO A 49 -6.16 -5.14 -17.90
C PRO A 49 -6.86 -5.26 -19.27
N GLY A 50 -8.12 -5.71 -19.31
CA GLY A 50 -8.93 -5.76 -20.54
C GLY A 50 -9.81 -4.53 -20.78
N GLY A 51 -9.94 -3.63 -19.80
CA GLY A 51 -10.90 -2.52 -19.85
C GLY A 51 -10.34 -1.14 -19.45
N SER A 52 -9.11 -1.08 -18.94
CA SER A 52 -8.43 0.15 -18.57
C SER A 52 -6.91 -0.03 -18.64
N ASP A 53 -6.22 1.03 -19.03
CA ASP A 53 -4.76 1.17 -18.96
C ASP A 53 -4.28 1.73 -17.60
N GLU A 54 -5.19 1.94 -16.64
CA GLU A 54 -4.84 2.33 -15.28
C GLU A 54 -3.93 1.27 -14.65
N PHE A 55 -2.90 1.73 -13.97
CA PHE A 55 -1.99 0.90 -13.20
C PHE A 55 -1.71 1.53 -11.84
N ILE A 56 -1.55 0.69 -10.83
CA ILE A 56 -1.38 1.11 -9.44
C ILE A 56 -0.16 0.36 -8.88
N ALA A 57 0.92 1.11 -8.65
CA ALA A 57 2.06 0.60 -7.90
C ALA A 57 1.68 0.53 -6.42
N ILE A 58 2.00 -0.59 -5.77
CA ILE A 58 1.63 -0.83 -4.38
C ILE A 58 2.86 -0.70 -3.51
N PHE A 59 2.80 0.21 -2.54
CA PHE A 59 3.87 0.48 -1.60
C PHE A 59 3.48 0.06 -0.19
N LEU A 60 4.44 -0.49 0.55
CA LEU A 60 4.36 -0.72 1.98
C LEU A 60 5.07 0.41 2.72
N TRP A 61 4.39 0.95 3.72
CA TRP A 61 4.99 1.77 4.77
C TRP A 61 4.72 1.11 6.12
N GLU A 62 5.79 0.81 6.85
CA GLU A 62 5.72 0.13 8.14
C GLU A 62 6.55 0.93 9.15
N LYS A 63 5.97 1.22 10.32
CA LYS A 63 6.61 2.03 11.35
C LYS A 63 6.09 1.67 12.73
N ILE A 64 6.98 1.70 13.71
CA ILE A 64 6.60 1.68 15.13
C ILE A 64 6.27 3.11 15.51
N LEU A 65 5.03 3.31 15.98
CA LEU A 65 4.52 4.60 16.45
C LEU A 65 4.21 4.48 17.94
N ASP A 66 4.28 5.60 18.66
CA ASP A 66 3.80 5.63 20.03
C ASP A 66 2.26 5.52 20.06
N ARG A 67 1.71 5.11 21.20
CA ARG A 67 0.26 4.89 21.30
C ARG A 67 -0.54 6.18 21.13
N GLN A 68 0.01 7.32 21.54
CA GLN A 68 -0.66 8.60 21.39
C GLN A 68 -0.70 9.03 19.91
N GLU A 69 0.35 8.79 19.15
CA GLU A 69 0.41 8.99 17.70
C GLU A 69 -0.65 8.14 16.98
N ILE A 70 -0.78 6.86 17.35
CA ILE A 70 -1.80 5.96 16.81
C ILE A 70 -3.21 6.50 17.13
N GLU A 71 -3.50 6.85 18.38
CA GLU A 71 -4.82 7.38 18.73
C GLU A 71 -5.10 8.73 18.05
N ASN A 72 -4.07 9.56 17.84
CA ASN A 72 -4.19 10.80 17.07
C ASN A 72 -4.51 10.55 15.58
N LEU A 73 -4.29 9.35 15.03
CA LEU A 73 -4.71 8.99 13.67
C LEU A 73 -6.18 8.54 13.61
N ARG A 74 -6.74 8.04 14.73
CA ARG A 74 -8.08 7.45 14.75
C ARG A 74 -9.15 8.51 14.48
N GLY A 75 -10.00 8.27 13.48
CA GLY A 75 -11.13 9.14 13.19
C GLY A 75 -10.73 10.52 12.67
N LYS A 76 -9.45 10.72 12.29
CA LYS A 76 -9.05 11.90 11.54
C LYS A 76 -9.85 11.95 10.24
N LEU A 77 -10.65 13.01 10.13
CA LEU A 77 -11.36 13.39 8.93
C LEU A 77 -10.40 14.17 8.05
N THR A 78 -10.10 13.61 6.89
CA THR A 78 -9.00 14.07 6.06
C THR A 78 -9.43 14.20 4.60
N GLY A 79 -8.55 14.75 3.77
CA GLY A 79 -8.87 15.15 2.40
C GLY A 79 -9.33 16.60 2.29
N LEU A 80 -9.32 17.13 1.06
CA LEU A 80 -9.83 18.46 0.73
C LEU A 80 -11.35 18.47 0.89
N ARG A 81 -11.86 18.70 2.10
CA ARG A 81 -13.29 18.85 2.37
C ARG A 81 -13.96 19.93 1.50
N THR A 82 -13.20 20.93 1.08
CA THR A 82 -13.62 21.96 0.12
C THR A 82 -13.95 21.40 -1.26
N GLN A 83 -13.50 20.19 -1.60
CA GLN A 83 -13.79 19.49 -2.86
C GLN A 83 -14.82 18.34 -2.71
N GLY A 84 -15.45 18.18 -1.54
CA GLY A 84 -16.56 17.23 -1.35
C GLY A 84 -16.15 15.79 -0.98
N GLU A 85 -14.86 15.50 -0.90
CA GLU A 85 -14.36 14.20 -0.44
C GLU A 85 -14.55 14.03 1.08
N LYS A 86 -15.12 12.90 1.48
CA LYS A 86 -15.33 12.52 2.88
C LYS A 86 -14.48 11.29 3.22
N ILE A 87 -13.18 11.50 3.41
CA ILE A 87 -12.25 10.43 3.81
C ILE A 87 -12.11 10.44 5.33
N THR A 88 -12.19 9.25 5.94
CA THR A 88 -12.00 9.06 7.39
C THR A 88 -10.99 7.94 7.62
N VAL A 89 -9.95 8.23 8.39
CA VAL A 89 -8.96 7.23 8.76
C VAL A 89 -9.55 6.25 9.78
N ARG A 90 -9.51 4.96 9.46
CA ARG A 90 -9.89 3.85 10.36
C ARG A 90 -8.66 3.02 10.71
N ILE A 91 -8.44 2.84 12.00
CA ILE A 91 -7.42 1.94 12.55
C ILE A 91 -8.08 0.61 12.88
N LEU A 92 -7.41 -0.49 12.53
CA LEU A 92 -7.90 -1.86 12.71
C LEU A 92 -6.75 -2.80 13.01
N ASP A 93 -7.06 -3.90 13.70
CA ASP A 93 -6.14 -5.02 13.86
C ASP A 93 -5.87 -5.65 12.49
N TYR A 94 -4.60 -5.97 12.22
CA TYR A 94 -4.13 -6.37 10.91
C TYR A 94 -4.90 -7.59 10.36
N GLU A 95 -5.23 -8.54 11.22
CA GLU A 95 -5.95 -9.78 10.91
C GLU A 95 -7.38 -9.53 10.38
N LEU A 96 -7.94 -8.34 10.64
CA LEU A 96 -9.26 -7.94 10.16
C LEU A 96 -9.22 -7.22 8.81
N LEU A 97 -8.04 -6.78 8.34
CA LEU A 97 -7.90 -5.96 7.14
C LEU A 97 -8.58 -6.57 5.92
N TRP A 98 -8.31 -7.85 5.64
CA TRP A 98 -8.88 -8.54 4.49
C TRP A 98 -10.40 -8.69 4.57
N ARG A 99 -10.97 -8.78 5.78
CA ARG A 99 -12.43 -8.89 5.98
C ARG A 99 -13.12 -7.55 5.78
N VAL A 100 -12.55 -6.49 6.36
CA VAL A 100 -13.09 -5.12 6.27
C VAL A 100 -12.95 -4.59 4.84
N GLY A 101 -11.81 -4.85 4.20
CA GLY A 101 -11.48 -4.41 2.85
C GLY A 101 -11.87 -5.39 1.74
N ALA A 102 -12.66 -6.43 2.03
CA ALA A 102 -12.96 -7.51 1.08
C ALA A 102 -13.62 -7.07 -0.24
N ARG A 103 -14.17 -5.86 -0.28
CA ARG A 103 -14.84 -5.28 -1.46
C ARG A 103 -13.98 -4.26 -2.20
N ASP A 104 -12.78 -3.98 -1.73
CA ASP A 104 -11.87 -3.00 -2.31
C ASP A 104 -10.67 -3.70 -2.97
N ALA A 105 -10.53 -3.53 -4.28
CA ALA A 105 -9.50 -4.20 -5.07
C ALA A 105 -8.09 -3.77 -4.64
N LYS A 106 -7.88 -2.48 -4.35
CA LYS A 106 -6.58 -1.94 -3.94
C LYS A 106 -6.14 -2.55 -2.60
N THR A 107 -7.07 -2.65 -1.65
CA THR A 107 -6.84 -3.26 -0.34
C THR A 107 -6.50 -4.75 -0.47
N LEU A 108 -7.27 -5.51 -1.25
CA LEU A 108 -7.00 -6.94 -1.46
C LEU A 108 -5.68 -7.18 -2.20
N ALA A 109 -5.33 -6.35 -3.17
CA ALA A 109 -4.05 -6.45 -3.86
C ALA A 109 -2.88 -6.15 -2.93
N ALA A 110 -2.97 -5.08 -2.12
CA ALA A 110 -1.93 -4.74 -1.15
C ALA A 110 -1.75 -5.82 -0.08
N TRP A 111 -2.85 -6.29 0.49
CA TRP A 111 -2.84 -7.38 1.46
C TRP A 111 -2.25 -8.67 0.88
N SER A 112 -2.70 -9.08 -0.32
CA SER A 112 -2.26 -10.33 -0.93
C SER A 112 -0.78 -10.32 -1.34
N LEU A 113 -0.27 -9.21 -1.90
CA LEU A 113 1.15 -9.06 -2.22
C LEU A 113 2.01 -9.10 -0.97
N TYR A 114 1.64 -8.35 0.08
CA TYR A 114 2.38 -8.36 1.34
C TYR A 114 2.43 -9.76 1.97
N GLU A 115 1.28 -10.44 2.04
CA GLU A 115 1.18 -11.81 2.57
C GLU A 115 1.95 -12.84 1.74
N ALA A 116 1.96 -12.70 0.41
CA ALA A 116 2.71 -13.57 -0.48
C ALA A 116 4.22 -13.37 -0.32
N LEU A 117 4.70 -12.12 -0.33
CA LEU A 117 6.10 -11.77 -0.14
C LEU A 117 6.61 -12.19 1.26
N LYS A 118 5.79 -12.05 2.31
CA LYS A 118 6.13 -12.56 3.65
C LYS A 118 6.20 -14.07 3.70
N ARG A 119 5.24 -14.78 3.10
CA ARG A 119 5.28 -16.26 3.03
C ARG A 119 6.48 -16.77 2.22
N ALA A 120 6.86 -16.04 1.17
CA ALA A 120 8.05 -16.30 0.38
C ALA A 120 9.35 -15.91 1.11
N ARG A 121 9.26 -15.27 2.29
CA ARG A 121 10.40 -14.75 3.06
C ARG A 121 11.27 -13.84 2.20
N HIS A 122 10.67 -12.86 1.54
CA HIS A 122 11.42 -11.87 0.79
C HIS A 122 12.33 -11.06 1.74
N GLU A 123 13.62 -10.94 1.42
CA GLU A 123 14.67 -10.36 2.28
C GLU A 123 14.31 -9.01 2.89
N GLU A 124 13.73 -8.09 2.11
CA GLU A 124 13.30 -6.78 2.61
C GLU A 124 12.13 -6.82 3.61
N LEU A 125 11.43 -7.95 3.75
CA LEU A 125 10.33 -8.15 4.72
C LEU A 125 10.70 -9.10 5.87
N ILE A 126 11.92 -9.65 5.87
CA ILE A 126 12.43 -10.50 6.96
C ILE A 126 13.07 -9.58 8.03
N ASP A 127 12.24 -8.80 8.73
CA ASP A 127 12.48 -8.20 10.06
C ASP A 127 11.35 -7.19 10.29
N TYR A 128 10.59 -7.20 11.39
CA TYR A 128 10.97 -7.27 12.80
C TYR A 128 10.02 -8.18 13.59
N GLN A 129 10.58 -8.95 14.54
CA GLN A 129 9.88 -9.77 15.54
C GLN A 129 9.33 -11.11 15.04
N SER A 130 10.24 -12.10 15.02
CA SER A 130 9.88 -13.43 15.52
C SER A 130 9.33 -13.24 16.94
N TRP A 131 8.03 -13.46 17.13
CA TRP A 131 7.42 -13.67 18.44
C TRP A 131 7.19 -15.17 18.62
#